data_AF-A0A965DTR4-F1
#
_entry.id   AF-A0A965DTR4-F1
#
_cell.length_a   1.000
_cell.length_b   1.000
_cell.length_c   1.000
_cell.angle_alpha   90.00
_cell.angle_beta   90.00
_cell.angle_gamma   90.00
#
_symmetry.space_group_name_H-M   'P 1'
#
loop_
_entity.id
_entity.type
_entity.pdbx_description
1 polymer ?
#
loop_
_entity_poly.entity_id
_entity_poly.type
_entity_poly.pdbx_seq_one_letter_code
_entity_poly.pdbx_strand_id
1 'polypeptide(L)'
;VVCSIRALLQPIIANELKSSRIIIKNKETFVMSELISLLIRFGYTRSDLVERRGEFAIRGGILDLFPADKEHPIRIDFFGDEIDELSYFSISDQRSIERIEDELIVYPCRELLIDDTVKQKAKLLGNEFIEIRELADKICEGIYFEGIESLAAGLVNSFKMLIDYLPKSSQIWFVDEPRINSRSKDLVKTNNEFLEAAWSNIGWSDKQDIEAPIELSKKLGIGGFYQLDEIKNHAQAIGFNLRSLNQYASTPEDFLPSFIEDIDNYSNKYERALIDINKWQKQGFQVVFTAATLGTLKRFSELLNSAEISNQIHFDLSQKTESNLVLLIKSDIQHGFISDKYKIVMISDKDISGQKNNDKDLARMPSKRRKAIDPLQLNSGDYVVHEQHGVGRYVELIT
;
A
#
# COMPACT_ATOMS: atom_id res chain seq x y z
N VAL A 1 -6.66 -5.40 9.99
CA VAL A 1 -5.40 -4.84 9.45
C VAL A 1 -4.43 -5.98 9.27
N VAL A 2 -3.84 -6.14 8.08
CA VAL A 2 -2.74 -7.08 7.82
C VAL A 2 -1.51 -6.24 7.52
N CYS A 3 -0.38 -6.54 8.15
CA CYS A 3 0.87 -5.82 7.93
C CYS A 3 2.07 -6.78 7.95
N SER A 4 3.16 -6.37 7.32
CA SER A 4 4.43 -7.08 7.43
C SER A 4 5.08 -6.80 8.79
N ILE A 5 6.03 -7.66 9.19
CA ILE A 5 6.85 -7.41 10.38
C ILE A 5 7.59 -6.08 10.26
N ARG A 6 8.10 -5.70 9.07
CA ARG A 6 8.76 -4.41 8.87
C ARG A 6 7.86 -3.23 9.24
N ALA A 7 6.61 -3.25 8.76
CA ALA A 7 5.64 -2.19 9.07
C ALA A 7 5.27 -2.16 10.56
N LEU A 8 5.24 -3.32 11.24
CA LEU A 8 4.98 -3.38 12.68
C LEU A 8 6.13 -2.77 13.49
N LEU A 9 7.38 -3.02 13.10
CA LEU A 9 8.56 -2.47 13.78
C LEU A 9 8.81 -0.99 13.49
N GLN A 10 8.30 -0.48 12.38
CA GLN A 10 8.56 0.90 11.95
C GLN A 10 7.83 1.91 12.83
N PRO A 11 8.54 2.87 13.45
CA PRO A 11 7.89 3.95 14.17
C PRO A 11 7.14 4.86 13.21
N ILE A 12 5.97 5.32 13.64
CA ILE A 12 5.10 6.21 12.88
C ILE A 12 5.16 7.59 13.51
N ILE A 13 5.39 8.65 12.72
CA ILE A 13 5.35 10.02 13.22
C ILE A 13 3.98 10.29 13.84
N ALA A 14 3.95 10.79 15.08
CA ALA A 14 2.73 10.97 15.85
C ALA A 14 1.91 12.20 15.42
N ASN A 15 1.57 12.28 14.13
CA ASN A 15 0.75 13.36 13.59
C ASN A 15 -0.67 13.35 14.17
N GLU A 16 -1.24 14.54 14.36
CA GLU A 16 -2.65 14.67 14.70
C GLU A 16 -3.54 14.45 13.48
N LEU A 17 -3.90 13.19 13.21
CA LEU A 17 -4.69 12.81 12.02
C LEU A 17 -6.05 13.53 11.88
N LYS A 18 -6.63 14.00 12.99
CA LYS A 18 -7.91 14.73 12.96
C LYS A 18 -7.77 16.14 12.41
N SER A 19 -6.64 16.79 12.67
CA SER A 19 -6.33 18.16 12.21
C SER A 19 -5.54 18.14 10.90
N SER A 20 -4.86 17.04 10.57
CA SER A 20 -4.16 16.84 9.29
C SER A 20 -5.08 16.26 8.21
N ARG A 21 -6.17 16.97 7.89
CA ARG A 21 -7.04 16.65 6.75
C ARG A 21 -7.62 17.91 6.12
N ILE A 22 -7.76 17.90 4.80
CA ILE A 22 -8.52 18.91 4.06
C ILE A 22 -9.88 18.28 3.76
N ILE A 23 -10.95 18.98 4.12
CA ILE A 23 -12.32 18.56 3.86
C ILE A 23 -12.85 19.45 2.75
N ILE A 24 -13.39 18.82 1.70
CA ILE A 24 -13.85 19.48 0.49
C ILE A 24 -15.26 18.97 0.20
N LYS A 25 -16.22 19.89 0.03
CA LYS A 25 -17.60 19.55 -0.31
C LYS A 25 -18.05 20.32 -1.55
N ASN A 26 -18.92 19.70 -2.33
CA ASN A 26 -19.59 20.40 -3.43
C ASN A 26 -20.37 21.61 -2.89
N LYS A 27 -20.33 22.72 -3.63
CA LYS A 27 -21.04 23.98 -3.34
C LYS A 27 -20.61 24.66 -2.04
N GLU A 28 -19.44 24.31 -1.52
CA GLU A 28 -18.82 25.03 -0.41
C GLU A 28 -17.94 26.16 -0.97
N THR A 29 -17.92 27.30 -0.28
CA THR A 29 -16.98 28.37 -0.57
C THR A 29 -15.59 27.92 -0.14
N PHE A 30 -14.69 27.75 -1.10
CA PHE A 30 -13.32 27.35 -0.89
C PHE A 30 -12.45 28.08 -1.92
N VAL A 31 -11.55 28.94 -1.46
CA VAL A 31 -10.67 29.69 -2.36
C VAL A 31 -9.58 28.77 -2.91
N MET A 32 -9.43 28.67 -4.23
CA MET A 32 -8.45 27.77 -4.85
C MET A 32 -7.01 28.00 -4.34
N SER A 33 -6.60 29.26 -4.11
CA SER A 33 -5.27 29.58 -3.59
C SER A 33 -5.01 29.03 -2.17
N GLU A 34 -6.05 28.93 -1.35
CA GLU A 34 -5.96 28.32 -0.02
C GLU A 34 -5.78 26.81 -0.16
N LEU A 35 -6.53 26.17 -1.07
CA LEU A 35 -6.39 24.74 -1.33
C LEU A 35 -4.97 24.40 -1.82
N ILE A 36 -4.43 25.19 -2.75
CA ILE A 36 -3.05 25.03 -3.24
C ILE A 36 -2.05 25.11 -2.09
N SER A 37 -2.20 26.11 -1.21
CA SER A 37 -1.30 26.28 -0.06
C SER A 37 -1.38 25.09 0.90
N LEU A 38 -2.58 24.57 1.15
CA LEU A 38 -2.80 23.39 1.97
C LEU A 38 -2.22 22.12 1.35
N LEU A 39 -2.40 21.92 0.03
CA LEU A 39 -1.84 20.78 -0.70
C LEU A 39 -0.31 20.78 -0.65
N ILE A 40 0.32 21.93 -0.89
CA ILE A 40 1.79 22.08 -0.75
C ILE A 40 2.22 21.75 0.67
N ARG A 41 1.53 22.29 1.69
CA ARG A 41 1.81 21.96 3.10
C ARG A 41 1.66 20.46 3.39
N PHE A 42 0.73 19.79 2.72
CA PHE A 42 0.47 18.36 2.82
C PHE A 42 1.47 17.49 2.02
N GLY A 43 2.48 18.12 1.40
CA GLY A 43 3.53 17.42 0.67
C GLY A 43 3.14 17.00 -0.74
N TYR A 44 2.07 17.55 -1.30
CA TYR A 44 1.73 17.36 -2.71
C TYR A 44 2.66 18.19 -3.61
N THR A 45 3.03 17.61 -4.74
CA THR A 45 3.89 18.26 -5.73
C THR A 45 3.05 18.86 -6.85
N ARG A 46 3.29 20.12 -7.19
CA ARG A 46 2.65 20.76 -8.33
C ARG A 46 3.27 20.26 -9.63
N SER A 47 2.43 19.83 -10.57
CA SER A 47 2.82 19.43 -11.92
C SER A 47 1.94 20.11 -12.96
N ASP A 48 2.34 20.02 -14.24
CA ASP A 48 1.52 20.53 -15.36
C ASP A 48 0.34 19.59 -15.69
N LEU A 49 0.52 18.31 -15.38
CA LEU A 49 -0.45 17.24 -15.57
C LEU A 49 -0.31 16.23 -14.43
N VAL A 50 -1.44 15.78 -13.89
CA VAL A 50 -1.48 14.75 -12.86
C VAL A 50 -1.33 13.37 -13.50
N GLU A 51 -0.25 12.68 -13.14
CA GLU A 51 0.04 11.32 -13.60
C GLU A 51 0.24 10.33 -12.44
N ARG A 52 0.66 10.82 -11.28
CA ARG A 52 1.02 9.99 -10.12
C ARG A 52 0.34 10.48 -8.85
N ARG A 53 0.18 9.56 -7.89
CA ARG A 53 -0.28 9.89 -6.54
C ARG A 53 0.68 10.89 -5.90
N GLY A 54 0.11 11.87 -5.19
CA GLY A 54 0.86 12.97 -4.59
C GLY A 54 1.07 14.17 -5.50
N GLU A 55 0.48 14.18 -6.70
CA GLU A 55 0.56 15.31 -7.62
C GLU A 55 -0.76 16.10 -7.67
N PHE A 56 -0.64 17.39 -7.98
CA PHE A 56 -1.78 18.22 -8.37
C PHE A 56 -1.41 19.17 -9.51
N ALA A 57 -2.39 19.51 -10.35
CA ALA A 57 -2.24 20.43 -11.47
C ALA A 57 -3.39 21.45 -11.50
N ILE A 58 -3.14 22.62 -12.07
CA ILE A 58 -4.12 23.72 -12.14
C ILE A 58 -4.29 24.16 -13.59
N ARG A 59 -5.54 24.30 -14.03
CA ARG A 59 -5.91 24.69 -15.39
C ARG A 59 -7.13 25.60 -15.36
N GLY A 60 -6.91 26.91 -15.32
CA GLY A 60 -7.99 27.87 -15.20
C GLY A 60 -8.77 27.66 -13.88
N GLY A 61 -10.07 27.41 -13.99
CA GLY A 61 -10.95 27.09 -12.85
C GLY A 61 -10.83 25.66 -12.34
N ILE A 62 -9.98 24.81 -12.91
CA ILE A 62 -9.90 23.39 -12.53
C ILE A 62 -8.63 23.11 -11.73
N LEU A 63 -8.77 22.33 -10.65
CA LEU A 63 -7.66 21.69 -9.94
C LEU A 63 -7.80 20.17 -10.04
N ASP A 64 -6.82 19.54 -10.68
CA ASP A 64 -6.69 18.08 -10.70
C ASP A 64 -5.75 17.65 -9.55
N LEU A 65 -6.13 16.61 -8.80
CA LEU A 65 -5.42 16.12 -7.63
C LEU A 65 -5.40 14.59 -7.66
N PHE A 66 -4.27 13.96 -7.35
CA PHE A 66 -4.23 12.51 -7.11
C PHE A 66 -3.84 12.20 -5.66
N PRO A 67 -4.83 11.95 -4.78
CA PRO A 67 -4.55 11.63 -3.39
C PRO A 67 -3.74 10.33 -3.22
N ALA A 68 -2.95 10.26 -2.15
CA ALA A 68 -2.12 9.10 -1.86
C ALA A 68 -2.93 7.82 -1.55
N ASP A 69 -4.14 7.97 -1.00
CA ASP A 69 -4.99 6.88 -0.52
C ASP A 69 -6.12 6.48 -1.49
N LYS A 70 -6.33 7.21 -2.58
CA LYS A 70 -7.43 6.97 -3.53
C LYS A 70 -6.98 6.19 -4.76
N GLU A 71 -7.88 5.39 -5.33
CA GLU A 71 -7.59 4.63 -6.56
C GLU A 71 -7.53 5.51 -7.81
N HIS A 72 -8.40 6.52 -7.87
CA HIS A 72 -8.52 7.44 -8.99
C HIS A 72 -8.16 8.87 -8.59
N PRO A 73 -7.57 9.66 -9.50
CA PRO A 73 -7.40 11.09 -9.30
C PRO A 73 -8.76 11.79 -9.41
N ILE A 74 -8.81 12.99 -8.86
CA ILE A 74 -10.00 13.79 -8.63
C ILE A 74 -9.81 15.13 -9.32
N ARG A 75 -10.84 15.56 -10.03
CA ARG A 75 -10.98 16.87 -10.64
C ARG A 75 -11.92 17.71 -9.78
N ILE A 76 -11.47 18.90 -9.42
CA ILE A 76 -12.21 19.89 -8.64
C ILE A 76 -12.43 21.09 -9.55
N ASP A 77 -13.67 21.31 -9.96
CA ASP A 77 -14.06 22.46 -10.78
C ASP A 77 -14.50 23.61 -9.87
N PHE A 78 -13.94 24.80 -10.10
CA PHE A 78 -14.22 26.01 -9.34
C PHE A 78 -15.00 27.01 -10.18
N PHE A 79 -16.01 27.62 -9.57
CA PHE A 79 -16.73 28.77 -10.08
C PHE A 79 -16.48 29.97 -9.16
N GLY A 80 -15.49 30.80 -9.50
CA GLY A 80 -15.00 31.85 -8.61
C GLY A 80 -14.34 31.24 -7.37
N ASP A 81 -14.88 31.55 -6.19
CA ASP A 81 -14.39 31.04 -4.90
C ASP A 81 -15.24 29.89 -4.35
N GLU A 82 -16.05 29.25 -5.21
CA GLU A 82 -16.91 28.12 -4.85
C GLU A 82 -16.53 26.87 -5.64
N ILE A 83 -16.68 25.71 -5.01
CA ILE A 83 -16.52 24.41 -5.67
C ILE A 83 -17.82 24.06 -6.37
N ASP A 84 -17.79 23.97 -7.70
CA ASP A 84 -18.95 23.64 -8.52
C ASP A 84 -19.16 22.13 -8.61
N GLU A 85 -18.12 21.40 -9.05
CA GLU A 85 -18.20 19.96 -9.29
C GLU A 85 -16.93 19.21 -8.85
N LEU A 86 -17.14 18.06 -8.20
CA LEU A 86 -16.10 17.07 -7.91
C LEU A 86 -16.33 15.82 -8.76
N SER A 87 -15.30 15.34 -9.46
CA SER A 87 -15.38 14.11 -10.25
C SER A 87 -14.09 13.30 -10.22
N TYR A 88 -14.17 11.98 -10.29
CA TYR A 88 -13.01 11.14 -10.62
C TYR A 88 -12.67 11.29 -12.10
N PHE A 89 -11.39 11.16 -12.47
CA PHE A 89 -10.98 11.16 -13.88
C PHE A 89 -9.94 10.08 -14.19
N SER A 90 -9.83 9.71 -15.46
CA SER A 90 -8.84 8.73 -15.93
C SER A 90 -7.52 9.41 -16.28
N ILE A 91 -6.40 8.89 -15.76
CA ILE A 91 -5.06 9.42 -16.07
C ILE A 91 -4.72 9.27 -17.56
N SER A 92 -5.27 8.24 -18.22
CA SER A 92 -4.91 7.85 -19.58
C SER A 92 -5.42 8.80 -20.66
N ASP A 93 -6.61 9.37 -20.46
CA ASP A 93 -7.30 10.24 -21.41
C ASP A 93 -7.77 11.56 -20.78
N GLN A 94 -7.55 11.74 -19.47
CA GLN A 94 -7.80 12.98 -18.72
C GLN A 94 -9.29 13.40 -18.71
N ARG A 95 -10.17 12.41 -18.86
CA ARG A 95 -11.63 12.59 -18.87
C ARG A 95 -12.25 12.18 -17.55
N SER A 96 -13.24 12.97 -17.11
CA SER A 96 -14.07 12.64 -15.96
C SER A 96 -14.82 11.33 -16.18
N ILE A 97 -14.96 10.55 -15.11
CA ILE A 97 -15.56 9.22 -15.08
C ILE A 97 -16.90 9.29 -14.34
N GLU A 98 -16.83 9.57 -13.04
CA GLU A 98 -17.97 9.52 -12.13
C GLU A 98 -17.90 10.74 -11.19
N ARG A 99 -19.08 11.30 -10.87
CA ARG A 99 -19.20 12.44 -9.94
C ARG A 99 -19.04 11.97 -8.50
N ILE A 100 -18.41 12.80 -7.69
CA ILE A 100 -18.28 12.58 -6.26
C ILE A 100 -19.37 13.40 -5.58
N GLU A 101 -20.37 12.71 -5.03
CA GLU A 101 -21.48 13.36 -4.32
C GLU A 101 -21.15 13.60 -2.84
N ASP A 102 -20.32 12.73 -2.26
CA ASP A 102 -19.91 12.77 -0.86
C ASP A 102 -18.81 13.80 -0.55
N GLU A 103 -18.59 14.01 0.74
CA GLU A 103 -17.43 14.76 1.25
C GLU A 103 -16.10 14.11 0.80
N LEU A 104 -15.24 14.92 0.19
CA LEU A 104 -13.87 14.54 -0.12
C LEU A 104 -12.95 14.89 1.04
N ILE A 105 -12.30 13.88 1.60
CA ILE A 105 -11.22 14.05 2.58
C ILE A 105 -9.89 13.80 1.90
N VAL A 106 -9.01 14.80 1.93
CA VAL A 106 -7.65 14.71 1.41
C VAL A 106 -6.69 14.63 2.59
N TYR A 107 -5.86 13.57 2.60
CA TYR A 107 -4.79 13.37 3.58
C TYR A 107 -3.43 13.83 3.04
N PRO A 108 -2.46 14.10 3.92
CA PRO A 108 -1.10 14.39 3.50
C PRO A 108 -0.46 13.26 2.69
N CYS A 109 0.40 13.64 1.73
CA CYS A 109 1.18 12.72 0.90
C CYS A 109 2.55 12.38 1.53
N ARG A 110 2.89 13.00 2.66
CA ARG A 110 4.13 12.78 3.41
C ARG A 110 3.80 12.58 4.88
N GLU A 111 4.62 11.78 5.56
CA GLU A 111 4.48 11.57 7.01
C GLU A 111 5.08 12.74 7.79
N LEU A 112 6.25 13.24 7.41
CA LEU A 112 6.80 14.44 8.01
C LEU A 112 6.16 15.66 7.34
N LEU A 113 5.46 16.49 8.11
CA LEU A 113 4.89 17.74 7.60
C LEU A 113 5.74 18.93 8.02
N ILE A 114 6.09 19.79 7.08
CA ILE A 114 6.88 20.98 7.36
C ILE A 114 5.94 22.09 7.86
N ASP A 115 5.98 22.33 9.16
CA ASP A 115 5.38 23.51 9.81
C ASP A 115 6.47 24.40 10.42
N ASP A 116 6.08 25.52 11.03
CA ASP A 116 7.03 26.46 11.63
C ASP A 116 7.85 25.83 12.77
N THR A 117 7.30 24.85 13.48
CA THR A 117 8.02 24.14 14.55
C THR A 117 9.11 23.25 13.95
N VAL A 118 8.78 22.50 12.89
CA VAL A 118 9.72 21.67 12.15
C VAL A 118 10.81 22.52 11.51
N LYS A 119 10.47 23.69 10.92
CA LYS A 119 11.45 24.64 10.38
C LYS A 119 12.43 25.14 11.44
N GLN A 120 11.94 25.53 12.62
CA GLN A 120 12.80 25.97 13.72
C GLN A 120 13.74 24.87 14.19
N LYS A 121 13.23 23.64 14.33
CA LYS A 121 14.06 22.49 14.71
C LYS A 121 15.07 22.12 13.63
N ALA A 122 14.69 22.18 12.35
CA ALA A 122 15.62 21.96 11.25
C ALA A 122 16.76 22.97 11.31
N LYS A 123 16.48 24.26 11.54
CA LYS A 123 17.51 25.28 11.71
C LYS A 123 18.47 24.97 12.86
N LEU A 124 17.95 24.55 14.02
CA LEU A 124 18.79 24.15 15.15
C LEU A 124 19.64 22.92 14.81
N LEU A 125 19.02 21.91 14.19
CA LEU A 125 19.66 20.66 13.82
C LEU A 125 20.79 20.87 12.79
N GLY A 126 20.57 21.71 11.77
CA GLY A 126 21.60 22.06 10.78
C GLY A 126 22.71 22.96 11.30
N ASN A 127 22.48 23.71 12.40
CA ASN A 127 23.54 24.44 13.10
C ASN A 127 24.38 23.52 13.99
N GLU A 128 23.77 22.47 14.54
CA GLU A 128 24.42 21.47 15.40
C GLU A 128 25.23 20.46 14.57
N PHE A 129 24.72 20.04 13.42
CA PHE A 129 25.34 19.06 12.53
C PHE A 129 25.51 19.64 11.13
N ILE A 130 26.75 20.04 10.82
CA ILE A 130 27.10 20.74 9.58
C ILE A 130 26.88 19.87 8.34
N GLU A 131 27.02 18.56 8.49
CA GLU A 131 26.94 17.56 7.42
C GLU A 131 25.52 17.51 6.80
N ILE A 132 24.49 17.81 7.58
CA ILE A 132 23.09 17.81 7.13
C ILE A 132 22.53 19.21 6.90
N ARG A 133 23.38 20.24 6.96
CA ARG A 133 22.94 21.64 6.89
C ARG A 133 22.20 21.96 5.60
N GLU A 134 22.66 21.47 4.46
CA GLU A 134 21.96 21.68 3.17
C GLU A 134 20.54 21.09 3.18
N LEU A 135 20.37 19.90 3.77
CA LEU A 135 19.07 19.25 3.90
C LEU A 135 18.17 20.02 4.90
N ALA A 136 18.74 20.48 6.01
CA ALA A 136 18.04 21.30 7.00
C ALA A 136 17.61 22.66 6.43
N ASP A 137 18.44 23.30 5.62
CA ASP A 137 18.13 24.59 4.97
C ASP A 137 16.95 24.43 4.00
N LYS A 138 16.87 23.35 3.22
CA LYS A 138 15.69 23.02 2.39
C LYS A 138 14.41 22.93 3.23
N ILE A 139 14.48 22.29 4.40
CA ILE A 139 13.31 22.21 5.31
C ILE A 139 12.94 23.59 5.84
N CYS A 140 13.92 24.44 6.19
CA CYS A 140 13.68 25.81 6.63
C CYS A 140 12.92 26.62 5.58
N GLU A 141 13.24 26.41 4.30
CA GLU A 141 12.56 27.04 3.15
C GLU A 141 11.18 26.43 2.85
N GLY A 142 10.81 25.32 3.50
CA GLY A 142 9.53 24.63 3.26
C GLY A 142 9.55 23.65 2.09
N ILE A 143 10.74 23.21 1.66
CA ILE A 143 10.93 22.35 0.49
C ILE A 143 10.96 20.89 0.93
N TYR A 144 10.04 20.09 0.38
CA TYR A 144 10.07 18.63 0.48
C TYR A 144 11.08 18.03 -0.49
N PHE A 145 11.80 17.00 -0.07
CA PHE A 145 12.74 16.23 -0.89
C PHE A 145 12.69 14.75 -0.55
N GLU A 146 13.29 13.92 -1.40
CA GLU A 146 13.36 12.48 -1.20
C GLU A 146 14.22 12.13 0.02
N GLY A 147 13.68 11.30 0.92
CA GLY A 147 14.38 10.89 2.14
C GLY A 147 14.28 11.88 3.30
N ILE A 148 13.45 12.92 3.20
CA ILE A 148 13.21 13.89 4.29
C ILE A 148 12.81 13.22 5.61
N GLU A 149 12.09 12.09 5.57
CA GLU A 149 11.68 11.33 6.76
C GLU A 149 12.86 10.76 7.55
N SER A 150 14.04 10.60 6.94
CA SER A 150 15.26 10.17 7.66
C SER A 150 15.69 11.16 8.74
N LEU A 151 15.29 12.44 8.61
CA LEU A 151 15.55 13.49 9.59
C LEU A 151 14.44 13.59 10.65
N ALA A 152 13.35 12.83 10.51
CA ALA A 152 12.17 12.98 11.37
C ALA A 152 12.52 12.90 12.86
N ALA A 153 13.42 12.00 13.26
CA ALA A 153 13.81 11.84 14.66
C ALA A 153 14.43 13.10 15.29
N GLY A 154 15.07 13.96 14.50
CA GLY A 154 15.58 15.27 14.95
C GLY A 154 14.55 16.40 14.87
N LEU A 155 13.41 16.18 14.21
CA LEU A 155 12.45 17.22 13.83
C LEU A 155 11.09 17.07 14.52
N VAL A 156 10.65 15.86 14.85
CA VAL A 156 9.35 15.61 15.47
C VAL A 156 9.49 15.47 16.99
N ASN A 157 8.36 15.53 17.71
CA ASN A 157 8.36 15.40 19.17
C ASN A 157 8.27 13.94 19.63
N SER A 158 7.50 13.13 18.91
CA SER A 158 7.22 11.76 19.31
C SER A 158 6.85 10.89 18.12
N PHE A 159 7.05 9.59 18.33
CA PHE A 159 6.61 8.52 17.46
C PHE A 159 5.59 7.67 18.19
N LYS A 160 4.78 6.94 17.44
CA LYS A 160 3.84 5.93 17.92
C LYS A 160 4.11 4.60 17.23
N MET A 161 3.72 3.52 17.89
CA MET A 161 3.69 2.19 17.29
C MET A 161 2.42 2.03 16.46
N LEU A 162 2.45 1.16 15.44
CA LEU A 162 1.25 0.81 14.67
C LEU A 162 0.09 0.36 15.57
N ILE A 163 0.40 -0.38 16.63
CA ILE A 163 -0.59 -0.91 17.57
C ILE A 163 -1.32 0.17 18.38
N ASP A 164 -0.75 1.38 18.51
CA ASP A 164 -1.38 2.50 19.20
C ASP A 164 -2.59 3.06 18.43
N TYR A 165 -2.68 2.77 17.12
CA TYR A 165 -3.78 3.18 16.26
C TYR A 165 -4.92 2.15 16.19
N LEU A 166 -4.71 0.94 16.74
CA LEU A 166 -5.71 -0.11 16.69
C LEU A 166 -6.80 0.09 17.77
N PRO A 167 -8.08 -0.23 17.47
CA PRO A 167 -9.13 -0.24 18.48
C PRO A 167 -8.77 -1.20 19.63
N LYS A 168 -9.03 -0.82 20.89
CA LYS A 168 -8.71 -1.62 22.08
C LYS A 168 -9.33 -3.03 22.10
N SER A 169 -10.40 -3.25 21.35
CA SER A 169 -11.06 -4.56 21.19
C SER A 169 -10.36 -5.49 20.19
N SER A 170 -9.25 -5.06 19.59
CA SER A 170 -8.53 -5.86 18.60
C SER A 170 -7.76 -7.03 19.24
N GLN A 171 -7.40 -8.01 18.41
CA GLN A 171 -6.45 -9.07 18.76
C GLN A 171 -5.27 -9.00 17.78
N ILE A 172 -4.08 -9.34 18.24
CA ILE A 172 -2.88 -9.36 17.40
C ILE A 172 -2.50 -10.82 17.18
N TRP A 173 -2.46 -11.22 15.92
CA TRP A 173 -2.09 -12.57 15.49
C TRP A 173 -0.74 -12.54 14.77
N PHE A 174 0.23 -13.26 15.31
CA PHE A 174 1.52 -13.52 14.66
C PHE A 174 1.43 -14.84 13.88
N VAL A 175 1.54 -14.77 12.56
CA VAL A 175 1.53 -15.96 11.69
C VAL A 175 2.98 -16.36 11.41
N ASP A 176 3.37 -17.57 11.82
CA ASP A 176 4.77 -18.04 11.81
C ASP A 176 5.68 -17.15 12.66
N GLU A 177 5.39 -17.11 13.97
CA GLU A 177 6.11 -16.29 14.94
C GLU A 177 7.63 -16.53 14.99
N PRO A 178 8.15 -17.78 14.88
CA PRO A 178 9.60 -18.01 14.84
C PRO A 178 10.27 -17.30 13.67
N ARG A 179 9.66 -17.33 12.47
CA ARG A 179 10.16 -16.62 11.30
C ARG A 179 10.05 -15.11 11.48
N ILE A 180 8.96 -14.62 12.08
CA ILE A 180 8.81 -13.21 12.45
C ILE A 180 9.93 -12.78 13.40
N ASN A 181 10.23 -13.56 14.43
CA ASN A 181 11.30 -13.28 15.39
C ASN A 181 12.67 -13.20 14.68
N SER A 182 13.01 -14.18 13.84
CA SER A 182 14.26 -14.13 13.05
C SER A 182 14.31 -12.90 12.16
N ARG A 183 13.24 -12.65 11.40
CA ARG A 183 13.18 -11.53 10.45
C ARG A 183 13.23 -10.18 11.15
N SER A 184 12.66 -10.07 12.35
CA SER A 184 12.70 -8.83 13.13
C SER A 184 14.13 -8.45 13.53
N LYS A 185 14.92 -9.43 14.00
CA LYS A 185 16.33 -9.23 14.37
C LYS A 185 17.17 -8.81 13.16
N ASP A 186 16.97 -9.46 12.03
CA ASP A 186 17.65 -9.10 10.77
C ASP A 186 17.30 -7.67 10.35
N LEU A 187 16.03 -7.29 10.37
CA LEU A 187 15.59 -5.94 9.99
C LEU A 187 16.16 -4.85 10.89
N VAL A 188 16.14 -5.04 12.21
CA VAL A 188 16.73 -4.10 13.17
C VAL A 188 18.23 -3.95 12.92
N LYS A 189 18.95 -5.08 12.77
CA LYS A 189 20.38 -5.08 12.50
C LYS A 189 20.71 -4.34 11.19
N THR A 190 20.06 -4.72 10.09
CA THR A 190 20.30 -4.11 8.78
C THR A 190 19.91 -2.63 8.77
N ASN A 191 18.85 -2.23 9.48
CA ASN A 191 18.48 -0.82 9.60
C ASN A 191 19.57 0.01 10.31
N ASN A 192 20.15 -0.54 11.39
CA ASN A 192 21.24 0.13 12.09
C ASN A 192 22.48 0.27 11.21
N GLU A 193 22.84 -0.79 10.48
CA GLU A 193 23.94 -0.76 9.49
C GLU A 193 23.69 0.29 8.39
N PHE A 194 22.47 0.39 7.88
CA PHE A 194 22.10 1.40 6.88
C PHE A 194 22.15 2.82 7.44
N LEU A 195 21.67 3.05 8.65
CA LEU A 195 21.72 4.38 9.29
C LEU A 195 23.18 4.80 9.49
N GLU A 196 24.02 3.93 10.03
CA GLU A 196 25.45 4.20 10.20
C GLU A 196 26.13 4.54 8.86
N ALA A 197 25.85 3.77 7.80
CA ALA A 197 26.43 4.00 6.48
C ALA A 197 25.88 5.24 5.75
N ALA A 198 24.58 5.52 5.87
CA ALA A 198 23.96 6.66 5.20
C ALA A 198 24.49 7.98 5.75
N TRP A 199 24.64 8.08 7.07
CA TRP A 199 25.17 9.29 7.69
C TRP A 199 26.69 9.41 7.51
N SER A 200 27.44 8.29 7.55
CA SER A 200 28.90 8.36 7.31
C SER A 200 29.25 8.88 5.93
N ASN A 201 28.48 8.54 4.89
CA ASN A 201 28.70 9.03 3.52
C ASN A 201 28.36 10.51 3.32
N ILE A 202 27.46 11.09 4.11
CA ILE A 202 27.12 12.52 4.01
C ILE A 202 28.30 13.39 4.49
N GLY A 203 29.05 12.91 5.48
CA GLY A 203 30.31 13.53 5.94
C GLY A 203 31.43 13.56 4.89
N TRP A 204 31.31 12.83 3.77
CA TRP A 204 32.32 12.78 2.72
C TRP A 204 32.11 13.83 1.61
N SER A 205 31.01 14.59 1.67
CA SER A 205 30.65 15.53 0.59
C SER A 205 31.42 16.85 0.57
N ASP A 206 32.32 17.12 1.53
CA ASP A 206 33.27 18.23 1.45
C ASP A 206 34.62 17.90 2.13
N LYS A 207 35.62 17.54 1.32
CA LYS A 207 37.09 17.66 1.50
C LYS A 207 37.77 17.30 2.85
N GLN A 208 37.11 16.73 3.84
CA GLN A 208 37.75 16.19 5.03
C GLN A 208 37.10 14.85 5.39
N ASP A 209 37.94 13.84 5.65
CA ASP A 209 37.54 12.54 6.21
C ASP A 209 36.94 12.76 7.61
N ILE A 210 35.65 13.11 7.66
CA ILE A 210 34.90 13.23 8.92
C ILE A 210 33.86 12.12 8.90
N GLU A 211 34.12 11.06 9.65
CA GLU A 211 33.07 10.10 10.02
C GLU A 211 31.90 10.88 10.63
N ALA A 212 30.67 10.55 10.26
CA ALA A 212 29.50 11.19 10.87
C ALA A 212 29.61 11.12 12.39
N PRO A 213 29.41 12.26 13.10
CA PRO A 213 29.50 12.26 14.55
C PRO A 213 28.56 11.19 15.13
N ILE A 214 29.09 10.33 16.00
CA ILE A 214 28.32 9.27 16.70
C ILE A 214 27.03 9.85 17.33
N GLU A 215 27.05 11.13 17.71
CA GLU A 215 25.93 11.88 18.25
C GLU A 215 24.79 12.09 17.25
N LEU A 216 25.06 12.33 15.96
CA LEU A 216 24.03 12.47 14.92
C LEU A 216 23.30 11.14 14.71
N SER A 217 24.05 10.05 14.54
CA SER A 217 23.49 8.70 14.36
C SER A 217 22.68 8.27 15.59
N LYS A 218 23.10 8.62 16.81
CA LYS A 218 22.30 8.39 18.02
C LYS A 218 21.03 9.23 18.06
N LYS A 219 21.11 10.51 17.69
CA LYS A 219 19.97 11.43 17.72
C LYS A 219 18.92 11.06 16.67
N LEU A 220 19.35 10.67 15.47
CA LEU A 220 18.45 10.25 14.39
C LEU A 220 18.03 8.77 14.50
N GLY A 221 18.83 7.94 15.18
CA GLY A 221 18.53 6.53 15.44
C GLY A 221 17.32 6.30 16.35
N ILE A 222 16.82 7.33 17.05
CA ILE A 222 15.57 7.29 17.85
C ILE A 222 14.35 6.98 16.95
N GLY A 223 14.42 7.30 15.65
CA GLY A 223 13.42 6.92 14.65
C GLY A 223 13.64 5.55 14.00
N GLY A 224 14.57 4.75 14.52
CA GLY A 224 14.83 3.39 14.04
C GLY A 224 13.72 2.40 14.40
N PHE A 225 13.83 1.17 13.87
CA PHE A 225 12.88 0.11 14.17
C PHE A 225 12.83 -0.22 15.67
N TYR A 226 11.62 -0.37 16.21
CA TYR A 226 11.39 -0.95 17.53
C TYR A 226 11.83 -2.41 17.57
N GLN A 227 12.18 -2.89 18.76
CA GLN A 227 12.34 -4.32 18.97
C GLN A 227 10.97 -4.99 19.08
N LEU A 228 10.86 -6.22 18.59
CA LEU A 228 9.61 -6.96 18.63
C LEU A 228 9.11 -7.20 20.06
N ASP A 229 10.02 -7.45 21.01
CA ASP A 229 9.67 -7.66 22.42
C ASP A 229 9.12 -6.38 23.07
N GLU A 230 9.62 -5.20 22.69
CA GLU A 230 9.09 -3.91 23.14
C GLU A 230 7.63 -3.74 22.70
N ILE A 231 7.32 -4.07 21.45
CA ILE A 231 5.96 -4.02 20.90
C ILE A 231 5.05 -5.00 21.62
N LYS A 232 5.51 -6.24 21.86
CA LYS A 232 4.72 -7.26 22.57
C LYS A 232 4.41 -6.83 24.01
N ASN A 233 5.40 -6.31 24.72
CA ASN A 233 5.25 -5.80 26.09
C ASN A 233 4.28 -4.62 26.13
N HIS A 234 4.42 -3.67 25.20
CA HIS A 234 3.51 -2.53 25.09
C HIS A 234 2.09 -2.97 24.78
N ALA A 235 1.92 -3.90 23.83
CA ALA A 235 0.61 -4.46 23.47
C ALA A 235 -0.09 -5.10 24.68
N GLN A 236 0.64 -5.89 25.48
CA GLN A 236 0.11 -6.49 26.70
C GLN A 236 -0.26 -5.42 27.74
N ALA A 237 0.59 -4.41 27.94
CA ALA A 237 0.36 -3.34 28.90
C ALA A 237 -0.91 -2.53 28.58
N ILE A 238 -1.23 -2.34 27.30
CA ILE A 238 -2.45 -1.66 26.84
C ILE A 238 -3.66 -2.60 26.66
N GLY A 239 -3.50 -3.89 26.99
CA GLY A 239 -4.59 -4.86 27.08
C GLY A 239 -4.89 -5.66 25.81
N PHE A 240 -3.99 -5.65 24.81
CA PHE A 240 -4.16 -6.49 23.63
C PHE A 240 -3.90 -7.97 23.93
N ASN A 241 -4.73 -8.82 23.34
CA ASN A 241 -4.50 -10.27 23.37
C ASN A 241 -3.58 -10.66 22.21
N LEU A 242 -2.41 -11.21 22.57
CA LEU A 242 -1.44 -11.74 21.61
C LEU A 242 -1.72 -13.22 21.36
N ARG A 243 -1.76 -13.59 20.08
CA ARG A 243 -1.94 -14.95 19.61
C ARG A 243 -0.89 -15.27 18.57
N SER A 244 -0.51 -16.53 18.49
CA SER A 244 0.35 -17.05 17.45
C SER A 244 -0.40 -18.13 16.67
N LEU A 245 -0.17 -18.16 15.36
CA LEU A 245 -0.59 -19.23 14.47
C LEU A 245 0.67 -19.78 13.81
N ASN A 246 1.22 -20.83 14.40
CA ASN A 246 2.46 -21.45 13.96
C ASN A 246 2.14 -22.78 13.25
N GLN A 247 2.93 -23.12 12.23
CA GLN A 247 2.86 -24.44 11.60
C GLN A 247 3.49 -25.52 12.48
N TYR A 248 4.50 -25.14 13.27
CA TYR A 248 5.25 -26.02 14.15
C TYR A 248 5.27 -25.45 15.55
N ALA A 249 5.16 -26.34 16.54
CA ALA A 249 5.22 -25.92 17.94
C ALA A 249 6.64 -25.48 18.25
N SER A 250 6.77 -24.23 18.69
CA SER A 250 8.02 -23.68 19.22
C SER A 250 8.02 -23.70 20.74
N THR A 251 6.84 -23.67 21.34
CA THR A 251 6.63 -23.88 22.78
C THR A 251 5.58 -24.96 23.03
N PRO A 252 5.55 -25.62 24.21
CA PRO A 252 4.50 -26.56 24.58
C PRO A 252 3.09 -25.95 24.65
N GLU A 253 3.01 -24.62 24.76
CA GLU A 253 1.78 -23.85 24.88
C GLU A 253 1.21 -23.43 23.51
N ASP A 254 1.97 -23.62 22.43
CA ASP A 254 1.57 -23.24 21.09
C ASP A 254 0.36 -24.05 20.62
N PHE A 255 -0.67 -23.34 20.18
CA PHE A 255 -1.79 -23.95 19.49
C PHE A 255 -1.39 -24.34 18.07
N LEU A 256 -1.41 -25.64 17.79
CA LEU A 256 -1.26 -26.15 16.42
C LEU A 256 -2.64 -26.43 15.82
N PRO A 257 -2.93 -25.92 14.62
CA PRO A 257 -4.19 -26.19 13.93
C PRO A 257 -4.20 -27.62 13.37
N SER A 258 -4.25 -28.62 14.24
CA SER A 258 -4.30 -30.05 13.89
C SER A 258 -5.59 -30.49 13.22
N PHE A 259 -6.54 -29.57 13.06
CA PHE A 259 -7.82 -29.80 12.40
C PHE A 259 -7.80 -29.44 10.91
N ILE A 260 -6.66 -29.00 10.37
CA ILE A 260 -6.45 -28.64 8.96
C ILE A 260 -5.33 -29.54 8.42
N GLU A 261 -5.61 -30.24 7.33
CA GLU A 261 -4.63 -31.03 6.59
C GLU A 261 -4.55 -30.52 5.14
N ASP A 262 -3.38 -30.68 4.54
CA ASP A 262 -3.14 -30.32 3.14
C ASP A 262 -3.89 -31.26 2.20
N ILE A 263 -4.34 -30.73 1.06
CA ILE A 263 -4.89 -31.56 -0.03
C ILE A 263 -3.77 -31.96 -0.99
N ASP A 264 -3.83 -33.21 -1.45
CA ASP A 264 -2.97 -33.72 -2.51
C ASP A 264 -3.09 -32.89 -3.80
N ASN A 265 -1.94 -32.58 -4.40
CA ASN A 265 -1.92 -32.01 -5.74
C ASN A 265 -2.42 -33.03 -6.78
N TYR A 266 -3.36 -32.63 -7.64
CA TYR A 266 -3.92 -33.53 -8.66
C TYR A 266 -3.11 -33.56 -9.96
N SER A 267 -2.18 -32.62 -10.18
CA SER A 267 -1.26 -32.60 -11.33
C SER A 267 -1.98 -32.75 -12.68
N ASN A 268 -3.01 -31.93 -12.90
CA ASN A 268 -3.93 -31.95 -14.04
C ASN A 268 -4.81 -33.20 -14.18
N LYS A 269 -4.88 -34.08 -13.17
CA LYS A 269 -5.77 -35.24 -13.16
C LYS A 269 -7.17 -34.87 -12.65
N TYR A 270 -7.93 -34.15 -13.47
CA TYR A 270 -9.29 -33.70 -13.14
C TYR A 270 -10.22 -34.86 -12.74
N GLU A 271 -10.12 -36.02 -13.40
CA GLU A 271 -10.93 -37.20 -13.06
C GLU A 271 -10.72 -37.67 -11.61
N ARG A 272 -9.46 -37.67 -11.13
CA ARG A 272 -9.15 -38.01 -9.73
C ARG A 272 -9.78 -37.00 -8.77
N ALA A 273 -9.71 -35.71 -9.09
CA ALA A 273 -10.34 -34.67 -8.28
C ALA A 273 -11.86 -34.84 -8.19
N LEU A 274 -12.53 -35.16 -9.31
CA LEU A 274 -13.98 -35.41 -9.32
C LEU A 274 -14.37 -36.63 -8.48
N ILE A 275 -13.57 -37.71 -8.50
CA ILE A 275 -13.78 -38.89 -7.66
C ILE A 275 -13.69 -38.52 -6.17
N ASP A 276 -12.67 -37.75 -5.78
CA ASP A 276 -12.48 -37.34 -4.39
C ASP A 276 -13.57 -36.37 -3.93
N ILE A 277 -13.97 -35.41 -4.78
CA ILE A 277 -15.10 -34.48 -4.51
C ILE A 277 -16.39 -35.26 -4.25
N ASN A 278 -16.74 -36.22 -5.11
CA ASN A 278 -17.93 -37.03 -4.93
C ASN A 278 -17.87 -37.86 -3.64
N LYS A 279 -16.68 -38.39 -3.31
CA LYS A 279 -16.45 -39.12 -2.06
C LYS A 279 -16.65 -38.22 -0.84
N TRP A 280 -16.07 -37.02 -0.82
CA TRP A 280 -16.23 -36.07 0.28
C TRP A 280 -17.67 -35.60 0.46
N GLN A 281 -18.37 -35.31 -0.64
CA GLN A 281 -19.79 -34.97 -0.60
C GLN A 281 -20.62 -36.08 0.03
N LYS A 282 -20.41 -37.34 -0.38
CA LYS A 282 -21.09 -38.52 0.20
C LYS A 282 -20.74 -38.75 1.67
N GLN A 283 -19.55 -38.34 2.11
CA GLN A 283 -19.12 -38.38 3.51
C GLN A 283 -19.67 -37.21 4.35
N GLY A 284 -20.51 -36.34 3.76
CA GLY A 284 -21.13 -35.21 4.43
C GLY A 284 -20.22 -34.00 4.60
N PHE A 285 -19.14 -33.91 3.82
CA PHE A 285 -18.32 -32.69 3.80
C PHE A 285 -18.97 -31.61 2.95
N GLN A 286 -18.89 -30.37 3.41
CA GLN A 286 -19.08 -29.21 2.56
C GLN A 286 -17.85 -29.08 1.65
N VAL A 287 -18.03 -29.33 0.36
CA VAL A 287 -16.96 -29.16 -0.63
C VAL A 287 -17.06 -27.76 -1.24
N VAL A 288 -15.93 -27.06 -1.26
CA VAL A 288 -15.77 -25.74 -1.83
C VAL A 288 -14.66 -25.80 -2.88
N PHE A 289 -14.96 -25.40 -4.11
CA PHE A 289 -13.98 -25.15 -5.15
C PHE A 289 -13.79 -23.64 -5.33
N THR A 290 -12.54 -23.19 -5.44
CA THR A 290 -12.22 -21.78 -5.63
C THR A 290 -11.31 -21.54 -6.82
N ALA A 291 -11.53 -20.41 -7.50
CA ALA A 291 -10.64 -19.90 -8.54
C ALA A 291 -10.70 -18.37 -8.63
N ALA A 292 -9.62 -17.75 -9.11
CA ALA A 292 -9.55 -16.29 -9.26
C ALA A 292 -10.49 -15.75 -10.37
N THR A 293 -10.81 -16.57 -11.37
CA THR A 293 -11.61 -16.13 -12.53
C THR A 293 -12.94 -16.87 -12.64
N LEU A 294 -13.99 -16.14 -13.05
CA LEU A 294 -15.31 -16.71 -13.28
C LEU A 294 -15.32 -17.74 -14.42
N GLY A 295 -14.46 -17.56 -15.42
CA GLY A 295 -14.31 -18.52 -16.53
C GLY A 295 -13.84 -19.89 -16.03
N THR A 296 -12.85 -19.92 -15.12
CA THR A 296 -12.39 -21.16 -14.48
C THR A 296 -13.52 -21.84 -13.69
N LEU A 297 -14.30 -21.07 -12.93
CA LEU A 297 -15.44 -21.62 -12.16
C LEU A 297 -16.50 -22.24 -13.07
N LYS A 298 -16.87 -21.56 -14.17
CA LYS A 298 -17.85 -22.09 -15.14
C LYS A 298 -17.37 -23.39 -15.77
N ARG A 299 -16.10 -23.43 -16.21
CA ARG A 299 -15.50 -24.64 -16.78
C ARG A 299 -15.48 -25.79 -15.77
N PHE A 300 -15.18 -25.51 -14.50
CA PHE A 300 -15.19 -26.55 -13.47
C PHE A 300 -16.61 -27.02 -13.12
N SER A 301 -17.60 -26.11 -13.13
CA SER A 301 -19.03 -26.46 -13.02
C SER A 301 -19.47 -27.42 -14.13
N GLU A 302 -19.08 -27.19 -15.37
CA GLU A 302 -19.36 -28.09 -16.51
C GLU A 302 -18.75 -29.50 -16.30
N LEU A 303 -17.54 -29.58 -15.74
CA LEU A 303 -16.91 -30.85 -15.38
C LEU A 303 -17.66 -31.59 -14.27
N LEU A 304 -18.09 -30.87 -13.22
CA LEU A 304 -18.90 -31.44 -12.13
C LEU A 304 -20.26 -31.94 -12.65
N ASN A 305 -20.93 -31.17 -13.52
CA ASN A 305 -22.20 -31.56 -14.13
C ASN A 305 -22.05 -32.82 -15.00
N SER A 306 -20.95 -32.93 -15.75
CA SER A 306 -20.65 -34.10 -16.58
C SER A 306 -20.42 -35.36 -15.74
N ALA A 307 -20.00 -35.21 -14.48
CA ALA A 307 -19.85 -36.27 -13.50
C ALA A 307 -21.08 -36.45 -12.59
N GLU A 308 -22.22 -35.81 -12.92
CA GLU A 308 -23.47 -35.83 -12.16
C GLU A 308 -23.34 -35.30 -10.71
N ILE A 309 -22.37 -34.39 -10.47
CA ILE A 309 -22.12 -33.77 -9.17
C ILE A 309 -22.83 -32.42 -9.10
N SER A 310 -23.83 -32.32 -8.20
CA SER A 310 -24.60 -31.09 -7.98
C SER A 310 -23.73 -29.98 -7.40
N ASN A 311 -23.76 -28.80 -8.04
CA ASN A 311 -22.88 -27.68 -7.72
C ASN A 311 -23.57 -26.33 -7.96
N GLN A 312 -23.03 -25.28 -7.35
CA GLN A 312 -23.53 -23.92 -7.52
C GLN A 312 -22.40 -22.89 -7.46
N ILE A 313 -22.42 -21.94 -8.39
CA ILE A 313 -21.56 -20.75 -8.33
C ILE A 313 -22.16 -19.75 -7.35
N HIS A 314 -21.38 -19.40 -6.34
CA HIS A 314 -21.80 -18.55 -5.24
C HIS A 314 -21.00 -17.24 -5.27
N PHE A 315 -21.73 -16.12 -5.43
CA PHE A 315 -21.15 -14.79 -5.54
C PHE A 315 -21.07 -14.06 -4.19
N ASP A 316 -21.86 -14.49 -3.21
CA ASP A 316 -22.00 -13.83 -1.92
C ASP A 316 -22.00 -14.85 -0.79
N LEU A 317 -20.83 -15.01 -0.13
CA LEU A 317 -20.60 -15.94 0.98
C LEU A 317 -21.51 -15.71 2.21
N SER A 318 -22.31 -14.63 2.26
CA SER A 318 -23.25 -14.37 3.35
C SER A 318 -24.58 -15.12 3.20
N GLN A 319 -24.88 -15.66 2.02
CA GLN A 319 -26.11 -16.41 1.79
C GLN A 319 -26.00 -17.83 2.34
N LYS A 320 -27.08 -18.33 2.95
CA LYS A 320 -27.13 -19.73 3.40
C LYS A 320 -27.04 -20.65 2.20
N THR A 321 -26.06 -21.54 2.24
CA THR A 321 -25.85 -22.56 1.22
C THR A 321 -26.64 -23.82 1.55
N GLU A 322 -27.19 -24.47 0.53
CA GLU A 322 -27.76 -25.81 0.70
C GLU A 322 -26.65 -26.80 1.05
N SER A 323 -26.87 -27.63 2.07
CA SER A 323 -25.83 -28.48 2.68
C SER A 323 -25.34 -29.63 1.79
N ASN A 324 -25.83 -29.75 0.55
CA ASN A 324 -25.52 -30.87 -0.34
C ASN A 324 -24.94 -30.45 -1.70
N LEU A 325 -24.61 -29.17 -1.89
CA LEU A 325 -24.02 -28.68 -3.14
C LEU A 325 -22.52 -28.46 -3.01
N VAL A 326 -21.77 -28.76 -4.07
CA VAL A 326 -20.39 -28.28 -4.21
C VAL A 326 -20.44 -26.78 -4.49
N LEU A 327 -19.79 -25.98 -3.63
CA LEU A 327 -19.79 -24.52 -3.74
C LEU A 327 -18.63 -24.05 -4.59
N LEU A 328 -18.91 -23.28 -5.65
CA LEU A 328 -17.90 -22.69 -6.51
C LEU A 328 -17.80 -21.21 -6.18
N ILE A 329 -16.68 -20.77 -5.59
CA ILE A 329 -16.50 -19.39 -5.13
C ILE A 329 -15.36 -18.70 -5.87
N LYS A 330 -15.48 -17.39 -6.10
CA LYS A 330 -14.37 -16.61 -6.63
C LYS A 330 -13.45 -16.19 -5.48
N SER A 331 -12.20 -16.63 -5.49
CA SER A 331 -11.18 -16.14 -4.55
C SER A 331 -9.77 -16.35 -5.09
N ASP A 332 -8.80 -15.65 -4.49
CA ASP A 332 -7.37 -15.77 -4.80
C ASP A 332 -6.65 -16.80 -3.93
N ILE A 333 -7.39 -17.64 -3.19
CA ILE A 333 -6.82 -18.73 -2.39
C ILE A 333 -6.10 -19.70 -3.32
N GLN A 334 -4.82 -19.92 -3.02
CA GLN A 334 -3.92 -20.68 -3.88
C GLN A 334 -3.82 -22.16 -3.54
N HIS A 335 -4.11 -22.53 -2.30
CA HIS A 335 -3.98 -23.89 -1.81
C HIS A 335 -5.18 -24.25 -0.96
N GLY A 336 -5.73 -25.41 -1.26
CA GLY A 336 -6.84 -26.03 -0.57
C GLY A 336 -6.41 -26.71 0.72
N PHE A 337 -7.41 -27.11 1.50
CA PHE A 337 -7.23 -27.85 2.74
C PHE A 337 -8.45 -28.70 3.04
N ILE A 338 -8.26 -29.74 3.85
CA ILE A 338 -9.34 -30.55 4.41
C ILE A 338 -9.40 -30.35 5.92
N SER A 339 -10.62 -30.25 6.46
CA SER A 339 -10.86 -30.27 7.89
C SER A 339 -11.92 -31.30 8.24
N ASP A 340 -11.47 -32.41 8.79
CA ASP A 340 -12.35 -33.48 9.27
C ASP A 340 -13.23 -33.02 10.44
N LYS A 341 -12.68 -32.19 11.33
CA LYS A 341 -13.38 -31.65 12.50
C LYS A 341 -14.61 -30.83 12.13
N TYR A 342 -14.49 -30.00 11.10
CA TYR A 342 -15.57 -29.11 10.64
C TYR A 342 -16.30 -29.65 9.41
N LYS A 343 -15.91 -30.83 8.91
CA LYS A 343 -16.43 -31.46 7.69
C LYS A 343 -16.48 -30.48 6.52
N ILE A 344 -15.34 -29.85 6.24
CA ILE A 344 -15.16 -28.94 5.09
C ILE A 344 -13.94 -29.35 4.29
N VAL A 345 -14.05 -29.28 2.96
CA VAL A 345 -12.94 -29.43 2.02
C VAL A 345 -12.92 -28.21 1.10
N MET A 346 -11.78 -27.52 1.02
CA MET A 346 -11.56 -26.45 0.07
C MET A 346 -10.53 -26.89 -0.96
N ILE A 347 -10.83 -26.76 -2.24
CA ILE A 347 -9.95 -27.13 -3.36
C ILE A 347 -9.78 -25.89 -4.24
N SER A 348 -8.55 -25.53 -4.59
CA SER A 348 -8.29 -24.45 -5.55
C SER A 348 -8.07 -25.00 -6.96
N ASP A 349 -8.22 -24.16 -7.97
CA ASP A 349 -7.81 -24.46 -9.34
C ASP A 349 -6.31 -24.74 -9.48
N LYS A 350 -5.48 -24.19 -8.58
CA LYS A 350 -4.04 -24.45 -8.51
C LYS A 350 -3.72 -25.84 -7.96
N ASP A 351 -4.49 -26.35 -7.00
CA ASP A 351 -4.33 -27.74 -6.50
C ASP A 351 -4.62 -28.75 -7.62
N ILE A 352 -5.57 -28.42 -8.50
CA ILE A 352 -5.92 -29.28 -9.63
C ILE A 352 -4.89 -29.17 -10.75
N SER A 353 -4.57 -27.95 -11.18
CA SER A 353 -3.67 -27.71 -12.32
C SER A 353 -2.21 -28.00 -12.03
N GLY A 354 -1.82 -28.02 -10.75
CA GLY A 354 -0.46 -28.24 -10.30
C GLY A 354 0.52 -27.12 -10.64
N GLN A 355 0.03 -25.96 -11.12
CA GLN A 355 0.88 -24.82 -11.44
C GLN A 355 1.30 -24.10 -10.16
N LYS A 356 2.58 -24.22 -9.80
CA LYS A 356 3.28 -23.24 -8.96
C LYS A 356 3.82 -22.16 -9.88
N ASN A 357 3.26 -20.96 -9.88
CA ASN A 357 3.89 -19.83 -10.56
C ASN A 357 3.74 -18.52 -9.81
N ASN A 358 4.84 -17.76 -9.87
CA ASN A 358 5.13 -16.50 -9.19
C ASN A 358 4.06 -15.44 -9.44
N ASP A 359 3.54 -14.89 -8.33
CA ASP A 359 2.64 -13.74 -8.34
C ASP A 359 3.30 -12.56 -9.07
N LYS A 360 2.68 -12.11 -10.16
CA LYS A 360 2.83 -10.74 -10.63
C LYS A 360 1.57 -10.00 -10.22
N ASP A 361 1.72 -9.04 -9.32
CA ASP A 361 0.69 -8.14 -8.83
C ASP A 361 -0.28 -7.70 -9.93
N LEU A 362 -1.55 -8.08 -9.78
CA LEU A 362 -2.65 -7.73 -10.69
C LEU A 362 -3.27 -6.35 -10.41
N ALA A 363 -2.72 -5.58 -9.46
CA ALA A 363 -3.27 -4.28 -9.05
C ALA A 363 -2.57 -3.07 -9.69
N ARG A 364 -1.92 -3.23 -10.85
CA ARG A 364 -1.27 -2.10 -11.53
C ARG A 364 -2.14 -1.61 -12.68
N MET A 365 -2.66 -0.38 -12.55
CA MET A 365 -3.33 0.32 -13.65
C MET A 365 -2.42 0.35 -14.88
N PRO A 366 -2.91 0.02 -16.08
CA PRO A 366 -2.11 0.05 -17.29
C PRO A 366 -1.68 1.49 -17.60
N SER A 367 -0.42 1.81 -17.32
CA SER A 367 0.17 3.14 -17.55
C SER A 367 0.51 3.42 -19.02
N LYS A 368 0.01 2.61 -19.96
CA LYS A 368 0.36 2.76 -21.37
C LYS A 368 -0.56 3.77 -22.03
N ARG A 369 -0.19 5.05 -21.94
CA ARG A 369 -0.62 6.04 -22.93
C ARG A 369 -0.14 5.53 -24.29
N ARG A 370 -1.04 5.50 -25.29
CA ARG A 370 -0.64 5.48 -26.69
C ARG A 370 0.28 6.71 -26.83
N LYS A 371 1.56 6.55 -27.23
CA LYS A 371 2.51 7.66 -27.40
C LYS A 371 2.01 8.63 -28.47
N ALA A 372 1.02 9.45 -28.14
CA ALA A 372 0.79 10.71 -28.82
C ALA A 372 1.88 11.64 -28.29
N ILE A 373 2.66 12.22 -29.20
CA ILE A 373 3.67 13.21 -28.85
C ILE A 373 2.90 14.41 -28.30
N ASP A 374 3.06 14.68 -27.02
CA ASP A 374 2.52 15.87 -26.37
C ASP A 374 3.42 17.05 -26.75
N PRO A 375 2.93 18.07 -27.49
CA PRO A 375 3.77 19.19 -27.92
C PRO A 375 4.42 19.95 -26.77
N LEU A 376 3.83 19.90 -25.57
CA LEU A 376 4.32 20.54 -24.36
C LEU A 376 5.49 19.79 -23.69
N GLN A 377 5.73 18.52 -24.06
CA GLN A 377 6.84 17.73 -23.55
C GLN A 377 8.08 17.78 -24.46
N LEU A 378 8.01 18.53 -25.57
CA LEU A 378 9.13 18.68 -26.50
C LEU A 378 10.10 19.75 -25.98
N ASN A 379 11.35 19.34 -25.81
CA ASN A 379 12.44 20.27 -25.56
C ASN A 379 13.00 20.78 -26.88
N SER A 380 13.47 22.03 -26.90
CA SER A 380 14.19 22.59 -28.05
C SER A 380 15.35 21.66 -28.44
N GLY A 381 15.32 21.20 -29.70
CA GLY A 381 16.29 20.26 -30.27
C GLY A 381 15.80 18.82 -30.41
N ASP A 382 14.64 18.46 -29.83
CA ASP A 382 14.08 17.11 -29.95
C ASP A 382 13.74 16.76 -31.40
N TYR A 383 14.02 15.52 -31.81
CA TYR A 383 13.66 15.04 -33.13
C TYR A 383 12.18 14.67 -33.20
N VAL A 384 11.46 15.27 -34.14
CA VAL A 384 10.03 15.02 -34.38
C VAL A 384 9.84 14.50 -35.80
N VAL A 385 8.86 13.63 -36.00
CA VAL A 385 8.55 13.11 -37.34
C VAL A 385 7.20 13.66 -37.78
N HIS A 386 7.21 14.44 -38.85
CA HIS A 386 6.01 14.94 -39.50
C HIS A 386 5.59 13.99 -40.62
N GLU A 387 4.33 13.58 -40.64
CA GLU A 387 3.80 12.57 -41.57
C GLU A 387 4.07 12.92 -43.05
N GLN A 388 4.05 14.21 -43.39
CA GLN A 388 4.28 14.69 -44.76
C GLN A 388 5.73 15.14 -45.05
N HIS A 389 6.52 15.47 -44.03
CA HIS A 389 7.79 16.18 -44.22
C HIS A 389 9.01 15.41 -43.67
N GLY A 390 8.79 14.28 -43.01
CA GLY A 390 9.86 13.45 -42.45
C GLY A 390 10.39 13.97 -41.11
N VAL A 391 11.66 13.68 -40.82
CA VAL A 391 12.28 13.97 -39.52
C VAL A 391 12.74 15.43 -39.47
N GLY A 392 12.23 16.20 -38.51
CA GLY A 392 12.64 17.56 -38.19
C GLY A 392 13.15 17.70 -36.76
N ARG A 393 13.61 18.89 -36.39
CA ARG A 393 13.92 19.24 -34.99
C ARG A 393 12.91 20.26 -34.48
N TYR A 394 12.37 20.01 -33.30
CA TYR A 394 11.53 20.98 -32.59
C TYR A 394 12.40 22.16 -32.14
N VAL A 395 11.92 23.39 -32.35
CA VAL A 395 12.64 24.61 -31.98
C VAL A 395 11.94 25.25 -30.78
N GLU A 396 10.71 25.71 -30.99
CA GLU A 396 9.90 26.34 -29.96
C GLU A 396 8.43 26.34 -30.41
N LEU A 397 7.51 26.58 -29.46
CA LEU A 397 6.10 26.78 -29.74
C LEU A 397 5.86 28.29 -29.96
N ILE A 398 5.53 28.69 -31.19
CA ILE A 398 5.21 30.09 -31.50
C ILE A 398 3.69 30.26 -31.37
N THR A 399 3.27 31.33 -30.68
CA THR A 399 1.86 31.68 -30.46
C THR A 399 1.31 32.57 -31.57
#